data_AF-A0A160T6Y4-F1
#
_entry.id   AF-A0A160T6Y4-F1
#
_cell.length_a   1.000
_cell.length_b   1.000
_cell.length_c   1.000
_cell.angle_alpha   90.00
_cell.angle_beta   90.00
_cell.angle_gamma   90.00
#
_symmetry.space_group_name_H-M   'P 1'
#
loop_
_entity.id
_entity.type
_entity.pdbx_description
1 polymer ?
#
loop_
_entity_poly.entity_id
_entity_poly.type
_entity_poly.pdbx_seq_one_letter_code
_entity_poly.pdbx_strand_id
1 'polypeptide(L)' 'MSEKQHISADPAVMLGKPVVSGTRITVESILERLATGETFDI' A
#
# COMPACT_ATOMS: atom_id res chain seq x y z
N MET A 1 18.45 -15.20 0.41
CA MET A 1 17.83 -13.98 -0.16
C MET A 1 16.60 -13.70 0.67
N SER A 2 16.50 -12.53 1.30
CA SER A 2 15.32 -12.16 2.09
C SER A 2 14.36 -11.46 1.14
N GLU A 3 13.21 -12.07 0.91
CA GLU A 3 12.11 -11.49 0.14
C GLU A 3 11.72 -10.15 0.80
N LYS A 4 11.86 -9.02 0.09
CA LYS A 4 11.40 -7.74 0.63
C LYS A 4 9.87 -7.73 0.65
N GLN A 5 9.31 -7.74 1.85
CA GLN A 5 7.87 -7.68 2.04
C GLN A 5 7.40 -6.23 1.89
N HIS A 6 6.93 -5.87 0.69
CA HIS A 6 6.52 -4.50 0.34
C HIS A 6 5.16 -4.09 0.90
N ILE A 7 4.33 -5.07 1.25
CA ILE A 7 2.97 -4.86 1.78
C ILE A 7 2.87 -5.58 3.12
N SER A 8 2.32 -4.90 4.12
CA SER A 8 2.03 -5.47 5.44
C SER A 8 0.56 -5.28 5.79
N ALA A 9 -0.01 -6.22 6.55
CA ALA A 9 -1.36 -6.12 7.11
C ALA A 9 -1.29 -6.47 8.61
N ASP A 10 -1.46 -5.46 9.46
CA ASP A 10 -1.43 -5.57 10.91
C ASP A 10 -2.74 -5.02 11.48
N PRO A 11 -3.52 -5.79 12.25
CA PRO A 11 -4.74 -5.30 12.89
C PRO A 11 -4.58 -4.00 13.69
N ALA A 12 -3.39 -3.73 14.24
CA ALA A 12 -3.08 -2.51 14.96
C ALA A 12 -2.81 -1.30 14.04
N VAL A 13 -2.58 -1.50 12.75
CA VAL A 13 -2.29 -0.47 11.76
C VAL A 13 -3.42 -0.38 10.75
N MET A 14 -4.07 0.78 10.64
CA MET A 14 -5.15 1.02 9.69
C MET A 14 -6.23 -0.08 9.72
N LEU A 15 -6.54 -0.61 10.91
CA LEU A 15 -7.54 -1.65 11.15
C LEU A 15 -7.26 -2.96 10.37
N GLY A 16 -6.00 -3.28 10.09
CA GLY A 16 -5.62 -4.47 9.33
C GLY A 16 -5.73 -4.32 7.81
N LYS A 17 -6.04 -3.13 7.29
CA LYS A 17 -6.00 -2.89 5.85
C LYS A 17 -4.57 -3.10 5.33
N PRO A 18 -4.38 -3.72 4.14
CA PRO A 18 -3.07 -3.81 3.51
C PRO A 18 -2.49 -2.41 3.25
N VAL A 19 -1.26 -2.19 3.72
CA VAL A 19 -0.53 -0.93 3.56
C VAL A 19 0.86 -1.18 3.00
N VAL A 20 1.46 -0.16 2.36
CA VAL A 20 2.88 -0.20 1.99
C VAL A 20 3.71 -0.24 3.27
N SER A 21 4.58 -1.24 3.40
CA SER A 21 5.38 -1.50 4.60
C SER A 21 6.13 -0.25 5.05
N GLY A 22 6.00 0.08 6.34
CA GLY A 22 6.62 1.27 6.94
C GLY A 22 5.86 2.58 6.71
N THR A 23 4.67 2.52 6.11
CA THR A 23 3.81 3.68 5.88
C THR A 23 2.40 3.46 6.42
N ARG A 24 1.57 4.49 6.36
CA ARG A 24 0.12 4.40 6.57
C ARG A 24 -0.66 4.61 5.25
N ILE A 25 -0.04 4.25 4.12
CA ILE A 25 -0.66 4.35 2.79
C ILE A 25 -1.30 3.00 2.47
N THR A 26 -2.63 2.96 2.34
CA THR A 26 -3.35 1.73 1.99
C THR A 26 -3.15 1.38 0.52
N VAL A 27 -3.13 0.08 0.23
CA VAL A 27 -3.10 -0.42 -1.15
C VAL A 27 -4.36 0.02 -1.91
N GLU A 28 -5.51 0.04 -1.23
CA GLU A 28 -6.79 0.53 -1.74
C GLU A 28 -6.68 1.96 -2.29
N SER A 29 -6.10 2.90 -1.53
CA SER A 29 -5.96 4.30 -1.98
C SER A 29 -5.07 4.43 -3.22
N ILE A 30 -4.03 3.59 -3.35
CA ILE A 30 -3.18 3.55 -4.55
C ILE A 30 -4.01 3.04 -5.74
N LEU A 31 -4.78 1.95 -5.56
CA LEU A 31 -5.60 1.39 -6.62
C LEU A 31 -6.71 2.35 -7.08
N GLU A 32 -7.33 3.10 -6.18
CA GLU A 32 -8.31 4.13 -6.51
C GLU A 32 -7.69 5.22 -7.41
N ARG A 33 -6.52 5.73 -7.04
CA ARG A 33 -5.77 6.72 -7.81
C ARG A 33 -5.41 6.20 -9.21
N LEU A 34 -4.90 4.98 -9.29
CA LEU A 34 -4.61 4.33 -10.57
C LEU A 34 -5.89 4.12 -11.40
N ALA A 35 -7.00 3.77 -10.77
CA ALA A 35 -8.30 3.63 -11.44
C ALA A 35 -8.82 4.95 -12.01
N THR A 36 -8.49 6.09 -11.40
CA THR A 36 -8.77 7.42 -11.96
C THR A 36 -7.86 7.84 -13.12
N GLY A 37 -6.92 6.97 -13.53
CA GLY A 37 -5.97 7.23 -14.61
C GLY A 37 -4.74 8.04 -14.15
N GLU A 38 -4.48 8.11 -12.84
CA GLU A 38 -3.27 8.75 -12.33
C GLU A 38 -2.05 7.90 -12.71
N THR A 39 -1.03 8.55 -13.30
CA THR A 39 0.24 7.93 -13.66
C THR A 39 1.35 8.41 -12.73
N PHE A 40 2.38 7.59 -12.57
CA PHE A 40 3.61 8.01 -11.91
C PHE A 40 4.48 8.78 -12.90
N ASP A 41 5.05 9.90 -12.47
CA ASP A 41 6.16 10.54 -13.18
C ASP A 41 7.47 9.82 -12.80
N ILE A 42 8.28 9.54 -13.81
CA ILE A 42 9.56 8.82 -13.74
C ILE A 42 10.76 9.76 -13.79
#